data_AF-A0A377BUL8-F1
#
_entry.id   AF-A0A377BUL8-F1
#
_cell.length_a   1.000
_cell.length_b   1.000
_cell.length_c   1.000
_cell.angle_alpha   90.00
_cell.angle_beta   90.00
_cell.angle_gamma   90.00
#
_symmetry.space_group_name_H-M   'P 1'
#
loop_
_entity.id
_entity.type
_entity.pdbx_description
1 polymer ?
#
loop_
_entity_poly.entity_id
_entity_poly.type
_entity_poly.pdbx_seq_one_letter_code
_entity_poly.pdbx_strand_id
1 'polypeptide(L)'
;MIPMVHSLDQILWVKGEIQKAIVELKRDGLRHAETITLGIMVEVPSVCYIIDHFCDEVDFFSIGSNDMTQYLYAVDRNNPRVSPLYNPITPSFLRMLQQIVTTAHQRGKW
;
A
#
# COMPACT_ATOMS: atom_id res chain seq x y z
N MET A 1 6.18 -1.31 6.55
CA MET A 1 5.12 -1.32 5.52
C MET A 1 3.80 -0.99 6.20
N ILE A 2 2.97 -0.13 5.60
CA ILE A 2 1.72 0.36 6.20
C ILE A 2 0.50 -0.27 5.51
N PRO A 3 -0.42 -0.92 6.25
CA PRO A 3 -1.66 -1.47 5.71
C PRO A 3 -2.79 -0.42 5.66
N MET A 4 -3.87 -0.75 4.95
CA MET A 4 -5.14 -0.02 4.87
C MET A 4 -4.99 1.45 4.49
N VAL A 5 -3.98 1.73 3.68
CA VAL A 5 -3.72 3.06 3.12
C VAL A 5 -4.71 3.31 2.01
N HIS A 6 -5.38 4.45 2.06
CA HIS A 6 -6.35 4.89 1.06
C HIS A 6 -6.15 6.34 0.63
N SER A 7 -5.34 7.13 1.34
CA SER A 7 -4.99 8.51 1.01
C SER A 7 -3.49 8.81 1.21
N LEU A 8 -2.99 9.80 0.49
CA LEU A 8 -1.59 10.23 0.59
C LEU A 8 -1.27 10.88 1.94
N ASP A 9 -2.25 11.57 2.54
CA ASP A 9 -2.12 12.23 3.85
C ASP A 9 -1.71 11.25 4.95
N GLN A 10 -2.16 10.00 4.87
CA GLN A 10 -1.75 8.95 5.81
C GLN A 10 -0.25 8.67 5.73
N ILE A 11 0.32 8.69 4.52
CA ILE A 11 1.76 8.46 4.32
C ILE A 11 2.58 9.65 4.77
N LEU A 12 2.12 10.87 4.48
CA LEU A 12 2.78 12.08 4.96
C LEU A 12 2.78 12.13 6.49
N TRP A 13 1.66 11.77 7.12
CA TRP A 13 1.57 11.67 8.57
C TRP A 13 2.52 10.60 9.13
N VAL A 14 2.53 9.38 8.58
CA VAL A 14 3.44 8.31 9.00
C VAL A 14 4.91 8.73 8.90
N LYS A 15 5.31 9.38 7.81
CA LYS A 15 6.68 9.92 7.67
C LYS A 15 7.00 10.91 8.77
N GLY A 16 6.06 11.79 9.12
CA GLY A 16 6.19 12.71 10.25
C GLY A 16 6.44 12.00 11.57
N GLU A 17 5.66 10.96 11.86
CA GLU A 17 5.83 10.17 13.10
C GLU A 17 7.15 9.39 13.14
N ILE A 18 7.59 8.84 12.00
CA ILE A 18 8.91 8.18 11.88
C ILE A 18 10.03 9.18 12.20
N GLN A 19 9.96 10.41 11.66
CA GLN A 19 10.98 11.42 11.92
C GLN A 19 11.01 11.85 13.40
N LYS A 20 9.84 12.01 14.04
CA LYS A 20 9.77 12.29 15.47
C LYS A 20 10.45 11.19 16.29
N ALA A 21 10.15 9.92 16.00
CA ALA A 21 10.76 8.79 16.68
C ALA A 21 12.29 8.76 16.47
N ILE A 22 12.79 9.04 15.27
CA ILE A 22 14.24 9.14 15.00
C ILE A 22 14.88 10.24 15.85
N VAL A 23 14.26 11.42 15.95
CA VAL A 23 14.77 12.53 16.76
C VAL A 23 14.82 12.17 18.24
N GLU A 24 13.80 11.50 18.76
CA GLU A 24 13.76 11.04 20.15
C GLU A 24 14.86 10.00 20.44
N LEU A 25 15.02 9.00 19.57
CA LEU A 25 16.08 8.00 19.70
C LEU A 25 17.47 8.63 19.64
N LYS A 26 17.68 9.64 18.78
CA LYS A 26 18.93 10.41 18.72
C LYS A 26 19.20 11.17 20.01
N ARG A 27 18.19 11.85 20.55
CA ARG A 27 18.29 12.59 21.82
C ARG A 27 18.69 11.68 22.97
N ASP A 28 18.15 10.47 22.99
CA ASP A 28 18.38 9.50 24.07
C ASP A 28 19.66 8.67 23.84
N GLY A 29 20.44 8.96 22.78
CA GLY A 29 21.69 8.27 22.47
C GLY A 29 21.50 6.80 22.03
N LEU A 30 20.29 6.44 21.60
CA LEU A 30 19.93 5.08 21.24
C LEU A 30 20.28 4.79 19.77
N ARG A 31 20.78 3.56 19.53
CA ARG A 31 21.05 3.07 18.19
C ARG A 31 19.75 2.95 17.39
N HIS A 32 19.75 3.47 16.18
CA HIS A 32 18.63 3.42 15.25
C HIS A 32 19.15 3.34 13.81
N ALA A 33 18.28 3.00 12.86
CA ALA A 33 18.60 3.04 11.44
C ALA A 33 18.61 4.49 10.94
N GLU A 34 19.64 4.87 10.19
CA GLU A 34 19.73 6.21 9.58
C GLU A 34 18.71 6.41 8.46
N THR A 35 18.37 5.33 7.76
CA THR A 35 17.39 5.32 6.69
C THR A 35 16.41 4.18 6.93
N ILE A 36 15.13 4.49 6.86
CA ILE A 36 14.04 3.53 7.02
C ILE A 36 13.28 3.49 5.71
N THR A 37 13.28 2.33 5.06
CA THR A 37 12.51 2.10 3.84
C THR A 37 11.02 2.03 4.19
N LEU A 38 10.21 2.86 3.55
CA LEU A 38 8.77 2.94 3.78
C LEU A 38 8.02 2.44 2.56
N GLY A 39 7.32 1.33 2.71
CA GLY A 39 6.38 0.81 1.70
C GLY A 39 4.95 0.75 2.20
N ILE A 40 4.02 0.54 1.27
CA ILE A 40 2.59 0.39 1.58
C ILE A 40 2.06 -0.94 1.10
N MET A 41 1.04 -1.45 1.79
CA MET A 41 0.21 -2.50 1.25
C MET A 41 -0.87 -1.89 0.36
N VAL A 42 -0.84 -2.24 -0.92
CA VAL A 42 -1.83 -1.82 -1.92
C VAL A 42 -2.99 -2.79 -1.83
N GLU A 43 -3.94 -2.44 -0.97
CA GLU A 43 -5.12 -3.27 -0.66
C GLU A 43 -6.45 -2.52 -0.72
N VAL A 44 -6.42 -1.19 -0.85
CA VAL A 44 -7.60 -0.35 -1.06
C VAL A 44 -7.62 0.16 -2.50
N PRO A 45 -8.72 -0.04 -3.27
CA PRO A 45 -8.76 0.33 -4.69
C PRO A 45 -8.48 1.81 -4.99
N SER A 46 -8.74 2.72 -4.05
CA SER A 46 -8.45 4.15 -4.23
C SER A 46 -6.97 4.42 -4.55
N VAL A 47 -6.06 3.63 -3.97
CA VAL A 47 -4.61 3.75 -4.18
C VAL A 47 -4.23 3.52 -5.63
N CYS A 48 -4.91 2.60 -6.32
CA CYS A 48 -4.63 2.26 -7.72
C CYS A 48 -4.81 3.46 -8.67
N TYR A 49 -5.74 4.36 -8.34
CA TYR A 49 -6.05 5.53 -9.18
C TYR A 49 -5.05 6.68 -9.03
N ILE A 50 -4.27 6.68 -7.95
CA ILE A 50 -3.27 7.73 -7.65
C ILE A 50 -1.91 7.11 -7.29
N ILE A 51 -1.63 5.93 -7.83
CA ILE A 51 -0.43 5.14 -7.51
C ILE A 51 0.86 5.89 -7.87
N ASP A 52 0.80 6.74 -8.89
CA ASP A 52 1.88 7.63 -9.31
C ASP A 52 2.23 8.67 -8.24
N HIS A 53 1.24 9.23 -7.54
CA HIS A 53 1.49 10.11 -6.40
C HIS A 53 2.10 9.34 -5.22
N PHE A 54 1.66 8.10 -4.98
CA PHE A 54 2.29 7.26 -3.96
C PHE A 54 3.75 6.93 -4.28
N CYS A 55 4.11 6.77 -5.55
CA CYS A 55 5.50 6.50 -5.95
C CYS A 55 6.46 7.61 -5.52
N ASP A 56 6.01 8.86 -5.47
CA ASP A 56 6.84 9.97 -5.02
C ASP A 56 7.09 9.92 -3.51
N GLU A 57 6.22 9.22 -2.76
CA GLU A 57 6.26 9.17 -1.30
C GLU A 57 6.73 7.83 -0.71
N VAL A 58 6.67 6.72 -1.44
CA VAL A 58 7.02 5.39 -0.89
C VAL A 58 8.14 4.74 -1.68
N ASP A 59 8.85 3.81 -1.05
CA ASP A 59 9.98 3.10 -1.64
C ASP A 59 9.56 1.82 -2.37
N PHE A 60 8.51 1.16 -1.88
CA PHE A 60 8.02 -0.10 -2.43
C PHE A 60 6.54 -0.33 -2.16
N PHE A 61 5.95 -1.24 -2.91
CA PHE A 61 4.56 -1.65 -2.84
C PHE A 61 4.45 -3.14 -2.56
N SER A 62 3.46 -3.53 -1.78
CA SER A 62 3.10 -4.93 -1.57
C SER A 62 1.62 -5.13 -1.87
N ILE A 63 1.29 -6.08 -2.72
CA ILE A 63 -0.09 -6.31 -3.13
C ILE A 63 -0.83 -7.12 -2.07
N GLY A 64 -1.80 -6.49 -1.41
CA GLY A 64 -2.75 -7.17 -0.53
C GLY A 64 -3.91 -7.74 -1.34
N SER A 65 -3.67 -8.80 -2.12
CA SER A 65 -4.65 -9.30 -3.10
C SER A 65 -5.97 -9.74 -2.48
N ASN A 66 -5.94 -10.17 -1.22
CA ASN A 66 -7.10 -10.58 -0.45
C ASN A 66 -8.12 -9.45 -0.29
N ASP A 67 -7.70 -8.39 0.39
CA ASP A 67 -8.56 -7.26 0.71
C ASP A 67 -8.82 -6.42 -0.55
N MET A 68 -7.84 -6.33 -1.46
CA MET A 68 -8.04 -5.70 -2.75
C MET A 68 -9.16 -6.36 -3.56
N THR A 69 -9.19 -7.70 -3.63
CA THR A 69 -10.26 -8.42 -4.36
C THR A 69 -11.61 -8.20 -3.70
N GLN A 70 -11.65 -8.26 -2.36
CA GLN A 70 -12.86 -8.03 -1.59
C GLN A 70 -13.43 -6.63 -1.80
N TYR A 71 -12.61 -5.58 -1.74
CA TYR A 71 -13.05 -4.20 -1.94
C TYR A 71 -13.35 -3.88 -3.40
N LEU A 72 -12.58 -4.40 -4.35
CA LEU A 72 -12.79 -4.16 -5.78
C LEU A 72 -14.14 -4.73 -6.24
N TYR A 73 -14.54 -5.90 -5.74
CA TYR A 73 -15.79 -6.55 -6.13
C TYR A 73 -16.94 -6.34 -5.14
N ALA A 74 -16.68 -5.68 -4.00
CA ALA A 74 -17.62 -5.56 -2.89
C ALA A 74 -18.16 -6.93 -2.42
N VAL A 75 -17.27 -7.94 -2.35
CA VAL A 75 -17.59 -9.32 -1.96
C VAL A 75 -16.81 -9.70 -0.70
N ASP A 76 -17.52 -9.87 0.41
CA ASP A 76 -16.95 -10.44 1.63
C ASP A 76 -16.71 -11.94 1.46
N ARG A 77 -15.44 -12.35 1.44
CA ARG A 77 -15.04 -13.76 1.28
C ARG A 77 -15.48 -14.66 2.43
N ASN A 78 -15.74 -14.08 3.61
CA ASN A 78 -16.18 -14.82 4.79
C ASN A 78 -17.71 -14.99 4.84
N ASN A 79 -18.45 -14.33 3.94
CA ASN A 79 -19.90 -14.45 3.87
C ASN A 79 -20.30 -15.55 2.86
N PRO A 80 -20.85 -16.70 3.32
CA PRO A 80 -21.17 -17.83 2.44
C PRO A 80 -22.17 -17.52 1.33
N ARG A 81 -22.97 -16.44 1.48
CA ARG A 81 -23.95 -16.03 0.47
C ARG A 81 -23.31 -15.40 -0.76
N VAL A 82 -22.12 -14.81 -0.61
CA VAL A 82 -21.44 -14.06 -1.67
C VAL A 82 -20.03 -14.56 -1.95
N SER A 83 -19.44 -15.38 -1.08
CA SER A 83 -18.08 -15.93 -1.28
C SER A 83 -17.86 -16.68 -2.61
N PRO A 84 -18.86 -17.30 -3.27
CA PRO A 84 -18.67 -17.85 -4.62
C PRO A 84 -18.36 -16.79 -5.70
N LEU A 85 -18.67 -15.51 -5.44
CA LEU A 85 -18.36 -14.39 -6.34
C LEU A 85 -16.93 -13.84 -6.14
N TYR A 86 -16.23 -14.26 -5.08
CA TYR A 86 -14.85 -13.85 -4.83
C TYR A 86 -13.91 -14.53 -5.83
N ASN A 87 -13.32 -13.75 -6.73
CA ASN A 87 -12.40 -14.28 -7.74
C ASN A 87 -11.20 -13.33 -7.94
N PRO A 88 -10.00 -13.70 -7.44
CA PRO A 88 -8.81 -12.86 -7.54
C PRO A 88 -8.08 -12.96 -8.90
N ILE A 89 -8.61 -13.71 -9.88
CA ILE A 89 -7.98 -13.91 -11.20
C ILE A 89 -8.84 -13.41 -12.37
N THR A 90 -9.83 -12.55 -12.11
CA THR A 90 -10.61 -11.97 -13.22
C THR A 90 -9.75 -10.99 -14.03
N PRO A 91 -10.10 -10.75 -15.31
CA PRO A 91 -9.39 -9.80 -16.15
C PRO A 91 -9.31 -8.38 -15.59
N SER A 92 -10.31 -7.91 -14.82
CA SER A 92 -10.27 -6.56 -14.25
C SER A 92 -9.24 -6.45 -13.13
N PHE A 93 -9.13 -7.45 -12.27
CA PHE A 93 -8.11 -7.50 -11.23
C PHE A 93 -6.71 -7.58 -11.82
N LEU A 94 -6.50 -8.47 -12.81
CA LEU A 94 -5.19 -8.65 -13.45
C LEU A 94 -4.74 -7.38 -14.20
N ARG A 95 -5.66 -6.67 -14.87
CA ARG A 95 -5.35 -5.38 -15.52
C ARG A 95 -5.01 -4.29 -14.51
N MET A 96 -5.74 -4.21 -13.40
CA MET A 96 -5.42 -3.29 -12.30
C MET A 96 -4.04 -3.59 -11.72
N LEU A 97 -3.72 -4.86 -11.45
CA LEU A 97 -2.37 -5.25 -11.01
C LEU A 97 -1.29 -4.86 -12.01
N GLN A 98 -1.52 -5.13 -13.29
CA GLN A 98 -0.59 -4.74 -14.35
C GLN A 98 -0.34 -3.22 -14.36
N GLN A 99 -1.39 -2.42 -14.19
CA GLN A 99 -1.27 -0.96 -14.11
C GLN A 99 -0.41 -0.54 -12.91
N ILE A 100 -0.69 -1.06 -11.72
CA ILE A 100 0.07 -0.76 -10.50
C ILE A 100 1.56 -1.08 -10.70
N VAL A 101 1.86 -2.30 -11.13
CA VAL A 101 3.23 -2.79 -11.32
C VAL A 101 3.95 -1.98 -12.40
N THR A 102 3.29 -1.68 -13.51
CA THR A 102 3.88 -0.91 -14.61
C THR A 102 4.23 0.51 -14.14
N THR A 103 3.31 1.19 -13.46
CA THR A 103 3.56 2.56 -12.97
C THR A 103 4.65 2.58 -11.90
N ALA A 104 4.65 1.62 -10.97
CA ALA A 104 5.69 1.52 -9.94
C ALA A 104 7.08 1.35 -10.57
N HIS A 105 7.24 0.40 -11.50
CA HIS A 105 8.52 0.18 -12.19
C HIS A 105 8.95 1.40 -13.03
N GLN A 106 8.02 2.09 -13.70
CA GLN A 106 8.33 3.32 -14.44
C GLN A 106 8.88 4.43 -13.54
N ARG A 107 8.49 4.45 -12.26
CA ARG A 107 8.98 5.38 -11.24
C ARG A 107 10.19 4.85 -10.45
N GLY A 108 10.76 3.71 -10.86
CA GLY A 108 11.91 3.09 -10.19
C GLY A 108 11.57 2.49 -8.82
N LYS A 109 10.30 2.19 -8.56
CA LYS A 109 9.81 1.52 -7.36
C LYS A 109 9.54 0.04 -7.66
N TRP A 110 9.44 -0.78 -6.61
CA TRP A 110 9.22 -2.23 -6.72
C TRP A 110 8.06 -2.70 -5.84
#